data_AF-A0A924BT28-F1
#
_entry.id   AF-A0A924BT28-F1
#
_cell.length_a   1.000
_cell.length_b   1.000
_cell.length_c   1.000
_cell.angle_alpha   90.00
_cell.angle_beta   90.00
_cell.angle_gamma   90.00
#
_symmetry.space_group_name_H-M   'P 1'
#
loop_
_entity.id
_entity.type
_entity.pdbx_description
1 polymer ?
#
loop_
_entity_poly.entity_id
_entity_poly.type
_entity_poly.pdbx_seq_one_letter_code
_entity_poly.pdbx_strand_id
1 'polypeptide(L)'
;YLSPRDYHRIHMSCDARLLRMTYVPGALFSVNPDTARGVPGLFARNERVVCVFESAHGPFVLTMVGATIVGSMATVWHGVVNPPRSPVLREWRYDDQNIALKQGDEMGRFLLGSTVVMLFRKGPLRFNQSWLAARPVRLGEAMASFGVGEPKR
;
A
#
# COMPACT_ATOMS: atom_id res chain seq x y z
N TYR A 1 2.38 7.50 -6.17
CA TYR A 1 1.27 7.97 -7.01
C TYR A 1 1.35 7.20 -8.32
N LEU A 2 0.23 6.66 -8.77
CA LEU A 2 0.02 5.96 -10.03
C LEU A 2 -0.95 6.82 -10.85
N SER A 3 -0.41 7.44 -11.88
CA SER A 3 -1.19 8.17 -12.88
C SER A 3 -2.00 7.18 -13.72
N PRO A 4 -3.06 7.63 -14.42
CA PRO A 4 -3.89 6.75 -15.26
C PRO A 4 -3.13 5.98 -16.35
N ARG A 5 -1.92 6.42 -16.73
CA ARG A 5 -1.07 5.75 -17.73
C ARG A 5 -0.16 4.68 -17.14
N ASP A 6 -0.02 4.64 -15.82
CA ASP A 6 0.91 3.74 -15.14
C ASP A 6 0.37 2.32 -15.03
N TYR A 7 1.22 1.42 -14.53
CA TYR A 7 0.83 0.07 -14.17
C TYR A 7 0.11 0.08 -12.81
N HIS A 8 -1.15 -0.41 -12.78
CA HIS A 8 -2.05 -0.26 -11.64
C HIS A 8 -2.11 -1.47 -10.70
N ARG A 9 -1.21 -2.44 -10.89
CA ARG A 9 -1.03 -3.55 -9.95
C ARG A 9 0.08 -3.21 -8.97
N ILE A 10 -0.11 -3.69 -7.76
CA ILE A 10 0.73 -3.44 -6.61
C ILE A 10 1.35 -4.77 -6.23
N HIS A 11 2.66 -4.73 -5.96
CA HIS A 11 3.44 -5.92 -5.67
C HIS A 11 4.08 -5.82 -4.29
N MET A 12 4.32 -6.97 -3.68
CA MET A 12 4.98 -7.07 -2.39
C MET A 12 6.43 -6.60 -2.48
N SER A 13 6.83 -5.75 -1.54
CA SER A 13 8.21 -5.25 -1.42
C SER A 13 9.19 -6.28 -0.84
N CYS A 14 8.67 -7.26 -0.10
CA CYS A 14 9.41 -8.31 0.56
C CYS A 14 8.47 -9.49 0.86
N ASP A 15 9.06 -10.64 1.20
CA ASP A 15 8.32 -11.79 1.73
C ASP A 15 7.53 -11.40 2.99
N ALA A 16 6.23 -11.66 3.00
CA ALA A 16 5.38 -11.35 4.13
C ALA A 16 4.11 -12.20 4.19
N ARG A 17 3.55 -12.31 5.40
CA ARG A 17 2.26 -12.92 5.68
C ARG A 17 1.22 -11.86 6.02
N LEU A 18 0.03 -11.96 5.45
CA LEU A 18 -1.08 -11.06 5.76
C LEU A 18 -1.64 -11.38 7.16
N LEU A 19 -1.87 -10.34 7.96
CA LEU A 19 -2.49 -10.46 9.28
C LEU A 19 -3.92 -9.91 9.30
N ARG A 20 -4.12 -8.75 8.66
CA ARG A 20 -5.37 -8.00 8.74
C ARG A 20 -5.58 -7.13 7.52
N MET A 21 -6.83 -6.95 7.14
CA MET A 21 -7.26 -5.96 6.16
C MET A 21 -8.39 -5.12 6.74
N THR A 22 -8.32 -3.81 6.56
CA THR A 22 -9.38 -2.87 7.00
C THR A 22 -9.78 -1.97 5.84
N TYR A 23 -11.03 -2.04 5.43
CA TYR A 23 -11.64 -1.05 4.55
C TYR A 23 -12.13 0.14 5.39
N VAL A 24 -11.64 1.33 5.06
CA VAL A 24 -12.02 2.58 5.71
C VAL A 24 -12.78 3.44 4.70
N PRO A 25 -14.07 3.72 4.94
CA PRO A 25 -14.83 4.65 4.11
C PRO A 25 -14.22 6.06 4.21
N GLY A 26 -14.34 6.84 3.14
CA GLY A 26 -13.81 8.19 3.11
C GLY A 26 -14.24 8.94 1.87
N ALA A 27 -13.75 10.17 1.76
CA ALA A 27 -13.91 10.98 0.56
C ALA A 27 -13.16 10.36 -0.64
N LEU A 28 -13.37 10.92 -1.82
CA LEU A 28 -12.63 10.55 -3.02
C LEU A 28 -12.07 11.81 -3.65
N PHE A 29 -11.21 12.52 -2.91
CA PHE A 29 -10.46 13.64 -3.48
C PHE A 29 -9.48 13.12 -4.52
N SER A 30 -9.26 13.90 -5.57
CA SER A 30 -8.24 13.58 -6.57
C SER A 30 -6.88 13.55 -5.92
N VAL A 31 -6.07 12.54 -6.25
CA VAL A 31 -4.69 12.45 -5.78
C VAL A 31 -3.79 12.80 -6.96
N ASN A 32 -3.16 13.96 -6.91
CA ASN A 32 -2.10 14.40 -7.81
C ASN A 32 -1.08 15.23 -7.00
N PRO A 33 0.09 15.59 -7.55
CA PRO A 33 1.10 16.32 -6.78
C PRO A 33 0.60 17.63 -6.14
N ASP A 34 -0.31 18.36 -6.80
CA ASP A 34 -0.83 19.62 -6.28
C ASP A 34 -1.82 19.41 -5.14
N THR A 35 -2.78 18.49 -5.30
CA THR A 35 -3.74 18.17 -4.23
C THR A 35 -3.07 17.51 -3.04
N ALA A 36 -2.04 16.69 -3.26
CA ALA A 36 -1.26 16.06 -2.20
C ALA A 36 -0.53 17.09 -1.32
N ARG A 37 -0.15 18.24 -1.87
CA ARG A 37 0.44 19.37 -1.12
C ARG A 37 -0.61 20.26 -0.48
N GLY A 38 -1.73 20.48 -1.17
CA GLY A 38 -2.73 21.50 -0.79
C GLY A 38 -3.85 21.02 0.13
N VAL A 39 -4.13 19.71 0.20
CA VAL A 39 -5.26 19.17 0.98
C VAL A 39 -4.75 18.55 2.28
N PRO A 40 -5.03 19.16 3.46
CA PRO A 40 -4.65 18.61 4.74
C PRO A 40 -5.24 17.21 4.95
N GLY A 41 -4.38 16.26 5.29
CA GLY A 41 -4.77 14.89 5.57
C GLY A 41 -5.38 14.15 4.39
N LEU A 42 -5.06 14.52 3.14
CA LEU A 42 -5.62 13.92 1.91
C LEU A 42 -5.75 12.39 2.00
N PHE A 43 -4.66 11.70 2.32
CA PHE A 43 -4.62 10.23 2.38
C PHE A 43 -5.43 9.65 3.54
N ALA A 44 -5.56 10.39 4.64
CA ALA A 44 -6.34 9.97 5.81
C ALA A 44 -7.85 10.23 5.63
N ARG A 45 -8.22 11.18 4.75
CA ARG A 45 -9.61 11.52 4.42
C ARG A 45 -10.18 10.66 3.30
N ASN A 46 -9.33 10.18 2.38
CA ASN A 46 -9.79 9.35 1.28
C ASN A 46 -10.18 7.93 1.70
N GLU A 47 -11.13 7.34 0.96
CA GLU A 47 -11.45 5.92 0.97
C GLU A 47 -10.17 5.10 0.79
N ARG A 48 -9.97 4.07 1.62
CA ARG A 48 -8.73 3.28 1.59
C ARG A 48 -8.91 1.87 2.11
N VAL A 49 -8.04 0.98 1.65
CA VAL A 49 -7.87 -0.39 2.17
C VAL A 49 -6.49 -0.49 2.80
N VAL A 50 -6.46 -0.78 4.10
CA VAL A 50 -5.26 -0.90 4.92
C VAL A 50 -4.94 -2.37 5.10
N CYS A 51 -3.77 -2.82 4.66
CA CYS A 51 -3.32 -4.20 4.81
C CYS A 51 -2.12 -4.24 5.77
N VAL A 52 -2.24 -5.03 6.84
CA VAL A 52 -1.18 -5.25 7.82
C VAL A 52 -0.51 -6.58 7.53
N PHE A 53 0.81 -6.54 7.38
CA PHE A 53 1.64 -7.71 7.08
C PHE A 53 2.70 -7.91 8.16
N GLU A 54 3.15 -9.14 8.28
CA GLU A 54 4.32 -9.55 9.07
C GLU A 54 5.41 -10.10 8.15
N SER A 55 6.63 -9.58 8.28
CA SER A 55 7.81 -10.03 7.53
C SER A 55 8.92 -10.45 8.48
N ALA A 56 10.01 -10.99 7.94
CA ALA A 56 11.24 -11.25 8.69
C ALA A 56 11.83 -9.99 9.36
N HIS A 57 11.48 -8.80 8.87
CA HIS A 57 11.91 -7.51 9.44
C HIS A 57 10.89 -6.89 10.39
N GLY A 58 9.85 -7.64 10.77
CA GLY A 58 8.75 -7.19 11.61
C GLY A 58 7.54 -6.73 10.80
N PRO A 59 6.53 -6.15 11.48
CA PRO A 59 5.28 -5.76 10.84
C PRO A 59 5.43 -4.48 10.02
N PHE A 60 4.69 -4.42 8.92
CA PHE A 60 4.52 -3.23 8.09
C PHE A 60 3.08 -3.13 7.59
N VAL A 61 2.73 -1.94 7.09
CA VAL A 61 1.41 -1.64 6.55
C VAL A 61 1.55 -1.20 5.11
N LEU A 62 0.72 -1.75 4.24
CA LEU A 62 0.53 -1.27 2.88
C LEU A 62 -0.92 -0.81 2.74
N THR A 63 -1.11 0.46 2.44
CA THR A 63 -2.43 1.08 2.29
C THR A 63 -2.67 1.48 0.85
N MET A 64 -3.76 0.99 0.28
CA MET A 64 -4.28 1.38 -1.02
C MET A 64 -5.27 2.54 -0.81
N VAL A 65 -5.00 3.71 -1.37
CA VAL A 65 -5.80 4.93 -1.17
C VAL A 65 -6.49 5.29 -2.47
N GLY A 66 -7.83 5.22 -2.48
CA GLY A 66 -8.65 5.56 -3.63
C GLY A 66 -8.63 7.06 -3.95
N ALA A 67 -9.05 7.40 -5.16
CA ALA A 67 -9.20 8.78 -5.63
C ALA A 67 -10.46 8.90 -6.52
N THR A 68 -10.85 10.14 -6.86
CA THR A 68 -12.01 10.44 -7.72
C THR A 68 -12.02 9.57 -8.98
N ILE A 69 -13.18 8.99 -9.34
CA ILE A 69 -13.39 8.15 -10.55
C ILE A 69 -12.67 6.78 -10.50
N VAL A 70 -11.59 6.66 -9.72
CA VAL A 70 -10.59 5.60 -9.81
C VAL A 70 -10.35 4.89 -8.45
N GLY A 71 -11.38 4.84 -7.61
CA GLY A 71 -11.27 4.39 -6.21
C GLY A 71 -11.50 2.89 -5.97
N SER A 72 -11.77 2.10 -7.00
CA SER A 72 -12.11 0.68 -6.83
C SER A 72 -10.84 -0.16 -6.63
N MET A 73 -10.86 -0.99 -5.59
CA MET A 73 -9.70 -1.71 -5.10
C MET A 73 -9.97 -3.21 -5.03
N ALA A 74 -8.97 -4.01 -5.40
CA ALA A 74 -9.00 -5.45 -5.27
C ALA A 74 -7.68 -5.98 -4.70
N THR A 75 -7.75 -7.05 -3.91
CA THR A 75 -6.59 -7.80 -3.44
C THR A 75 -6.63 -9.21 -3.99
N VAL A 76 -5.48 -9.87 -4.10
CA VAL A 76 -5.41 -11.23 -4.68
C VAL A 76 -6.10 -12.28 -3.82
N TRP A 77 -6.26 -12.03 -2.51
CA TRP A 77 -6.91 -12.94 -1.58
C TRP A 77 -8.40 -12.66 -1.36
N HIS A 78 -8.84 -11.39 -1.43
CA HIS A 78 -10.23 -11.03 -1.15
C HIS A 78 -11.05 -10.80 -2.42
N GLY A 79 -10.39 -10.64 -3.58
CA GLY A 79 -11.03 -10.14 -4.78
C GLY A 79 -11.38 -8.66 -4.65
N VAL A 80 -12.54 -8.26 -5.18
CA VAL A 80 -12.99 -6.86 -5.16
C VAL A 80 -13.43 -6.47 -3.75
N VAL A 81 -12.76 -5.49 -3.16
CA VAL A 81 -13.09 -4.95 -1.82
C VAL A 81 -14.18 -3.87 -1.94
N ASN A 82 -14.08 -3.04 -2.97
CA ASN A 82 -15.08 -2.06 -3.39
C ASN A 82 -15.02 -1.91 -4.92
N PRO A 83 -16.17 -1.82 -5.63
CA PRO A 83 -17.57 -1.77 -5.14
C PRO A 83 -18.16 -3.14 -4.71
N PRO A 84 -19.30 -3.13 -3.97
CA PRO A 84 -20.05 -1.96 -3.51
C PRO A 84 -19.33 -1.20 -2.39
N ARG A 85 -19.42 0.13 -2.42
CA ARG A 85 -18.87 0.98 -1.36
C ARG A 85 -19.77 0.91 -0.14
N SER A 86 -19.16 0.61 1.01
CA SER A 86 -19.85 0.64 2.31
C SER A 86 -19.57 1.97 2.99
N PRO A 87 -20.55 2.60 3.66
CA PRO A 87 -20.29 3.75 4.54
C PRO A 87 -19.73 3.33 5.91
N VAL A 88 -19.62 2.02 6.17
CA VAL A 88 -19.16 1.46 7.44
C VAL A 88 -17.75 0.91 7.30
N LEU A 89 -16.93 1.12 8.33
CA LEU A 89 -15.62 0.49 8.47
C LEU A 89 -15.78 -1.04 8.52
N ARG A 90 -14.99 -1.76 7.72
CA ARG A 90 -14.98 -3.22 7.71
C ARG A 90 -13.58 -3.73 7.99
N GLU A 91 -13.46 -4.66 8.92
CA GLU A 91 -12.20 -5.32 9.26
C GLU A 91 -12.32 -6.82 8.97
N TRP A 92 -11.27 -7.38 8.39
CA TRP A 92 -11.07 -8.81 8.20
C TRP A 92 -9.77 -9.22 8.85
N ARG A 93 -9.83 -10.31 9.60
CA ARG A 93 -8.68 -10.95 10.23
C ARG A 93 -8.27 -12.18 9.44
N TYR A 94 -6.97 -12.33 9.23
CA TYR A 94 -6.36 -13.42 8.48
C TYR A 94 -5.21 -14.06 9.27
N ASP A 95 -5.06 -13.73 10.55
CA ASP A 95 -3.95 -14.21 11.37
C ASP A 95 -3.96 -15.74 11.59
N ASP A 96 -5.12 -16.36 11.42
CA ASP A 96 -5.38 -17.81 11.41
C ASP A 96 -5.22 -18.46 10.02
N GLN A 97 -5.00 -17.66 8.97
CA GLN A 97 -4.80 -18.12 7.61
C GLN A 97 -3.33 -17.98 7.18
N ASN A 98 -2.86 -18.90 6.33
CA ASN A 98 -1.51 -18.86 5.78
C ASN A 98 -1.44 -18.12 4.43
N ILE A 99 -1.92 -16.87 4.40
CA ILE A 99 -1.81 -16.02 3.20
C ILE A 99 -0.42 -15.39 3.18
N ALA A 100 0.54 -16.12 2.61
CA ALA A 100 1.92 -15.70 2.42
C ALA A 100 2.18 -15.28 0.97
N LEU A 101 2.80 -14.12 0.79
CA LEU A 101 3.18 -13.57 -0.51
C LEU A 101 4.69 -13.34 -0.54
N LYS A 102 5.33 -13.73 -1.65
CA LYS A 102 6.76 -13.53 -1.90
C LYS A 102 7.04 -12.13 -2.41
N GLN A 103 8.28 -11.69 -2.24
CA GLN A 103 8.76 -10.46 -2.88
C GLN A 103 8.46 -10.49 -4.37
N GLY A 104 7.82 -9.44 -4.89
CA GLY A 104 7.43 -9.34 -6.29
C GLY A 104 6.07 -9.97 -6.63
N ASP A 105 5.45 -10.74 -5.73
CA ASP A 105 4.09 -11.23 -5.95
C ASP A 105 3.10 -10.06 -6.00
N GLU A 106 2.10 -10.16 -6.87
CA GLU A 106 0.99 -9.21 -6.88
C GLU A 106 0.20 -9.35 -5.56
N MET A 107 -0.04 -8.22 -4.90
CA MET A 107 -0.85 -8.17 -3.67
C MET A 107 -2.24 -7.61 -3.91
N GLY A 108 -2.36 -6.72 -4.88
CA GLY A 108 -3.60 -6.04 -5.17
C GLY A 108 -3.46 -5.11 -6.34
N ARG A 109 -4.55 -4.45 -6.68
CA ARG A 109 -4.61 -3.54 -7.82
C ARG A 109 -5.69 -2.51 -7.63
N PHE A 110 -5.48 -1.39 -8.31
CA PHE A 110 -6.54 -0.46 -8.61
C PHE A 110 -7.15 -0.79 -9.96
N LEU A 111 -8.47 -0.66 -10.10
CA LEU A 111 -9.11 -0.89 -11.40
C LEU A 111 -8.83 0.25 -12.39
N LEU A 112 -8.65 1.47 -11.88
CA LEU A 112 -8.00 2.62 -12.52
C LEU A 112 -7.29 3.39 -11.40
N GLY A 113 -6.17 4.09 -11.68
CA GLY A 113 -5.52 5.12 -10.84
C GLY A 113 -5.10 4.80 -9.39
N SER A 114 -4.32 5.70 -8.78
CA SER A 114 -4.32 6.09 -7.34
C SER A 114 -2.98 5.96 -6.59
N THR A 115 -2.97 5.73 -5.26
CA THR A 115 -1.77 5.86 -4.42
C THR A 115 -1.63 4.74 -3.41
N VAL A 116 -0.39 4.26 -3.27
CA VAL A 116 0.02 3.35 -2.20
C VAL A 116 0.80 4.13 -1.15
N VAL A 117 0.45 3.92 0.12
CA VAL A 117 1.21 4.41 1.27
C VAL A 117 1.74 3.21 2.03
N MET A 118 3.05 3.17 2.27
CA MET A 118 3.69 2.11 3.04
C MET A 118 4.24 2.66 4.35
N LEU A 119 3.98 1.97 5.44
CA LEU A 119 4.46 2.31 6.77
C LEU A 119 5.23 1.13 7.34
N PHE A 120 6.47 1.38 7.76
CA PHE A 120 7.33 0.39 8.38
C PHE A 120 7.61 0.80 9.82
N ARG A 121 7.90 -0.16 10.70
CA ARG A 121 8.50 0.17 11.99
C ARG A 121 9.78 0.97 11.76
N LYS A 122 10.09 1.88 12.70
CA LYS A 122 11.37 2.57 12.72
C LYS A 122 12.48 1.52 12.86
N GLY A 123 13.19 1.27 11.77
CA GLY A 123 14.26 0.29 11.66
C GLY A 123 15.37 0.82 10.76
N PRO A 124 16.41 0.03 10.46
CA PRO A 124 17.55 0.48 9.65
C PRO A 124 17.19 0.53 8.15
N LEU A 125 15.96 0.86 7.77
CA LEU A 125 15.56 1.00 6.37
C LEU A 125 16.29 2.20 5.76
N ARG A 126 17.18 1.93 4.81
CA ARG A 126 17.97 2.95 4.11
C ARG A 126 17.44 3.07 2.68
N PHE A 127 16.87 4.23 2.36
CA PHE A 127 16.43 4.51 1.00
C PHE A 127 17.62 4.71 0.08
N ASN A 128 17.49 4.25 -1.15
CA ASN A 128 18.41 4.54 -2.22
C ASN A 128 18.47 6.06 -2.44
N GLN A 129 19.65 6.66 -2.38
CA GLN A 129 19.82 8.12 -2.52
C GLN A 129 19.39 8.64 -3.89
N SER A 130 19.40 7.78 -4.92
CA SER A 130 18.90 8.12 -6.26
C SER A 130 17.37 8.05 -6.38
N TRP A 131 16.69 7.60 -5.33
CA TRP A 131 15.23 7.54 -5.27
C TRP A 131 14.70 8.88 -4.74
N LEU A 132 14.32 9.75 -5.67
CA LEU A 132 13.86 11.11 -5.40
C LEU A 132 12.35 11.24 -5.62
N ALA A 133 11.75 12.22 -4.94
CA ALA A 133 10.35 12.56 -5.14
C ALA A 133 10.05 12.86 -6.62
N ALA A 134 8.84 12.49 -7.08
CA ALA A 134 8.36 12.64 -8.46
C ALA A 134 9.10 11.83 -9.54
N ARG A 135 10.12 11.05 -9.20
CA ARG A 135 10.73 10.10 -10.14
C ARG A 135 9.74 8.95 -10.44
N PRO A 136 9.62 8.51 -11.72
CA PRO A 136 8.85 7.32 -12.05
C PRO A 136 9.38 6.09 -11.30
N VAL A 137 8.47 5.28 -10.78
CA VAL A 137 8.80 4.01 -10.10
C VAL A 137 8.74 2.89 -11.13
N ARG A 138 9.75 2.01 -11.15
CA ARG A 138 9.77 0.80 -11.98
C ARG A 138 9.63 -0.44 -11.12
N LEU A 139 8.82 -1.40 -11.57
CA LEU A 139 8.71 -2.70 -10.92
C LEU A 139 10.09 -3.38 -10.90
N GLY A 140 10.50 -3.88 -9.73
CA GLY A 140 11.81 -4.52 -9.52
C GLY A 140 12.96 -3.53 -9.21
N GLU A 141 12.74 -2.22 -9.32
CA GLU A 141 13.75 -1.24 -8.92
C GLU A 141 13.87 -1.17 -7.39
N ALA A 142 15.10 -1.29 -6.87
CA ALA A 142 15.36 -1.21 -5.44
C ALA A 142 15.14 0.21 -4.91
N MET A 143 14.13 0.37 -4.05
CA MET A 143 13.80 1.64 -3.39
C MET A 143 14.58 1.84 -2.08
N ALA A 144 14.75 0.76 -1.33
CA ALA A 144 15.41 0.76 -0.02
C ALA A 144 15.96 -0.62 0.30
N SER A 145 16.90 -0.67 1.25
CA SER A 145 17.36 -1.91 1.86
C SER A 145 17.24 -1.82 3.38
N PHE A 146 16.97 -2.96 4.02
CA PHE A 146 17.18 -3.05 5.46
C PHE A 146 18.68 -3.15 5.72
N GLY A 147 19.24 -2.18 6.46
CA GLY A 147 20.62 -2.25 6.91
C GLY A 147 20.84 -3.53 7.73
N VAL A 148 22.01 -4.14 7.57
CA VAL A 148 22.45 -5.26 8.43
C VAL A 148 22.44 -4.74 9.86
N GLY A 149 21.53 -5.24 10.70
CA GLY A 149 21.55 -4.91 12.11
C GLY A 149 22.85 -5.42 12.72
N GLU A 150 23.49 -4.62 13.59
CA GLU A 150 24.47 -5.20 14.50
C GLU A 150 23.81 -6.38 15.24
N PRO A 151 24.52 -7.51 15.40
CA PRO A 151 23.99 -8.60 16.20
C PRO A 151 23.67 -8.03 17.58
N LYS A 152 22.44 -8.28 18.05
CA LYS A 152 22.05 -7.98 19.43
C LYS A 152 23.10 -8.64 20.34
N ARG A 153 23.84 -7.83 21.09
CA ARG A 153 24.66 -8.30 22.20
C ARG A 153 23.76 -8.86 23.30
#